data_AF-A0A5E4BIY5-F1
#
_entry.id   AF-A0A5E4BIY5-F1
#
_cell.length_a   1.000
_cell.length_b   1.000
_cell.length_c   1.000
_cell.angle_alpha   90.00
_cell.angle_beta   90.00
_cell.angle_gamma   90.00
#
_symmetry.space_group_name_H-M   'P 1'
#
loop_
_entity.id
_entity.type
_entity.pdbx_description
1 polymer ?
#
loop_
_entity_poly.entity_id
_entity_poly.type
_entity_poly.pdbx_seq_one_letter_code
_entity_poly.pdbx_strand_id
1 'polypeptide(L)'
;MGPKDKPVPPFGSGYGQYIRSGYSTRWFLGVSIFCVPRVAPDLAFYTEVIMGIFQTMMKKKELIPLAFFMTFAAAGASSFAIYSLKKTDVILDRKRNPEPWEAVDPSEPQKLITINQQWKPIEELQKVRRATK
;
A
#
# COMPACT_ATOMS: atom_id res chain seq x y z
N MET A 1 65.13 -33.18 5.67
CA MET A 1 63.93 -32.75 6.41
C MET A 1 63.34 -31.56 5.67
N GLY A 2 62.22 -31.75 4.96
CA GLY A 2 61.46 -30.69 4.27
C GLY A 2 60.01 -31.16 4.19
N PRO A 3 59.01 -30.38 4.62
CA PRO A 3 57.70 -30.92 4.97
C PRO A 3 56.77 -31.07 3.76
N LYS A 4 55.95 -32.12 3.84
CA LYS A 4 55.04 -32.70 2.85
C LYS A 4 53.98 -31.74 2.30
N ASP A 5 53.78 -31.82 0.99
CA ASP A 5 52.64 -31.21 0.28
C ASP A 5 51.31 -31.69 0.85
N LYS A 6 50.42 -30.74 1.18
CA LYS A 6 49.04 -31.03 1.60
C LYS A 6 48.13 -31.02 0.36
N PRO A 7 47.21 -32.00 0.21
CA PRO A 7 46.31 -32.05 -0.94
C PRO A 7 45.28 -30.91 -0.89
N VAL A 8 45.10 -30.27 -2.04
CA VAL A 8 44.08 -29.24 -2.31
C VAL A 8 42.70 -29.89 -2.32
N PRO A 9 41.70 -29.44 -1.54
CA PRO A 9 40.36 -30.01 -1.60
C PRO A 9 39.64 -29.62 -2.90
N PRO A 10 38.81 -30.50 -3.48
CA PRO A 10 38.08 -30.21 -4.71
C PRO A 10 37.08 -29.07 -4.49
N PHE A 11 37.24 -28.02 -5.30
CA PHE A 11 36.34 -26.87 -5.36
C PHE A 11 35.04 -27.31 -6.03
N GLY A 12 34.05 -27.73 -5.24
CA GLY A 12 32.73 -28.05 -5.79
C GLY A 12 31.82 -28.82 -4.84
N SER A 13 31.06 -28.12 -4.01
CA SER A 13 29.83 -28.64 -3.40
C SER A 13 29.04 -27.50 -2.76
N GLY A 14 27.84 -27.21 -3.30
CA GLY A 14 26.74 -26.73 -2.46
C GLY A 14 25.98 -25.44 -2.81
N TYR A 15 26.47 -24.54 -3.67
CA TYR A 15 25.81 -23.21 -3.82
C TYR A 15 25.62 -22.70 -5.26
N GLY A 16 25.84 -23.57 -6.26
CA GLY A 16 25.86 -23.16 -7.68
C GLY A 16 24.60 -23.47 -8.50
N GLN A 17 23.52 -23.97 -7.90
CA GLN A 17 22.46 -24.66 -8.67
C GLN A 17 21.06 -24.03 -8.65
N TYR A 18 20.90 -22.80 -8.12
CA TYR A 18 19.64 -22.04 -8.20
C TYR A 18 19.67 -20.83 -9.13
N ILE A 19 20.71 -20.65 -9.95
CA ILE A 19 20.76 -19.59 -10.97
C ILE A 19 20.94 -20.20 -12.36
N ARG A 20 20.00 -21.06 -12.74
CA ARG A 20 19.79 -21.47 -14.13
C ARG A 20 18.29 -21.52 -14.43
N SER A 21 17.66 -20.35 -14.41
CA SER A 21 16.39 -20.09 -15.10
C SER A 21 16.71 -19.13 -16.25
N GLY A 22 16.43 -19.58 -17.47
CA GLY A 22 16.82 -18.89 -18.69
C GLY A 22 16.19 -17.51 -18.83
N TYR A 23 17.00 -16.46 -18.70
CA TYR A 23 16.69 -15.15 -19.25
C TYR A 23 16.93 -15.18 -20.76
N SER A 24 15.96 -15.74 -21.49
CA SER A 24 15.87 -15.50 -22.93
C SER A 24 15.30 -14.09 -23.12
N THR A 25 16.18 -13.10 -23.14
CA THR A 25 15.84 -11.72 -23.49
C THR A 25 15.55 -11.63 -24.98
N ARG A 26 14.32 -11.97 -25.37
CA ARG A 26 13.79 -11.62 -26.68
C ARG A 26 13.22 -10.20 -26.60
N TRP A 27 14.01 -9.25 -27.07
CA TRP A 27 13.64 -7.84 -27.22
C TRP A 27 12.54 -7.69 -28.27
N PHE A 28 11.28 -7.61 -27.85
CA PHE A 28 10.19 -7.12 -28.68
C PHE A 28 9.34 -6.13 -27.87
N LEU A 29 9.46 -4.86 -28.26
CA LEU A 29 8.51 -3.76 -28.04
C LEU A 29 8.17 -3.40 -26.58
N GLY A 30 9.11 -2.72 -25.92
CA GLY A 30 8.85 -1.43 -25.25
C GLY A 30 7.83 -1.32 -24.10
N VAL A 31 7.23 -2.41 -23.62
CA VAL A 31 6.39 -2.42 -22.42
C VAL A 31 6.84 -3.57 -21.54
N SER A 32 7.75 -3.30 -20.61
CA SER A 32 8.01 -4.22 -19.50
C SER A 32 6.79 -4.21 -18.58
N ILE A 33 5.77 -4.99 -18.94
CA ILE A 33 4.83 -5.50 -17.94
C ILE A 33 5.67 -6.45 -17.09
N PHE A 34 6.16 -5.94 -15.96
CA PHE A 34 6.68 -6.78 -14.90
C PHE A 34 5.51 -7.66 -14.45
N CYS A 35 5.42 -8.86 -14.99
CA CYS A 35 4.58 -9.91 -14.46
C CYS A 35 5.21 -10.29 -13.11
N VAL A 36 4.83 -9.57 -12.05
CA VAL A 36 5.15 -9.95 -10.68
C VAL A 36 4.49 -11.31 -10.49
N PRO A 37 5.26 -12.38 -10.24
CA PRO A 37 4.66 -13.68 -10.03
C PRO A 37 3.71 -13.57 -8.84
N ARG A 38 2.51 -14.12 -9.00
CA ARG A 38 1.49 -14.29 -7.95
C ARG A 38 1.98 -15.32 -6.93
N VAL A 39 3.13 -15.09 -6.33
CA VAL A 39 3.63 -15.83 -5.18
C VAL A 39 2.82 -15.31 -4.00
N ALA A 40 1.97 -16.16 -3.44
CA ALA A 40 1.35 -15.86 -2.17
C ALA A 40 2.50 -15.61 -1.18
N PRO A 41 2.57 -14.42 -0.58
CA PRO A 41 3.67 -14.13 0.32
C PRO A 41 3.51 -15.01 1.55
N ASP A 42 4.42 -15.96 1.71
CA ASP A 42 4.49 -16.80 2.89
C ASP A 42 4.93 -15.96 4.09
N LEU A 43 4.64 -16.44 5.30
CA LEU A 43 4.97 -15.72 6.53
C LEU A 43 6.49 -15.45 6.63
N ALA A 44 7.33 -16.33 6.05
CA ALA A 44 8.78 -16.18 6.09
C ALA A 44 9.27 -15.06 5.15
N PHE A 45 8.67 -14.89 3.98
CA PHE A 45 8.95 -13.74 3.11
C PHE A 45 8.78 -12.40 3.84
N TYR A 46 7.68 -12.24 4.59
CA TYR A 46 7.45 -11.01 5.36
C TYR A 46 8.50 -10.83 6.46
N THR A 47 8.84 -11.89 7.20
CA THR A 47 9.86 -11.78 8.26
C THR A 47 11.23 -11.41 7.69
N GLU A 48 11.63 -11.99 6.56
CA GLU A 48 12.91 -11.68 5.91
C GLU A 48 12.97 -10.21 5.44
N VAL A 49 11.89 -9.72 4.81
CA VAL A 49 11.79 -8.32 4.36
C VAL A 49 11.84 -7.36 5.55
N ILE A 50 11.08 -7.64 6.62
CA ILE A 50 11.02 -6.80 7.81
C ILE A 50 12.40 -6.76 8.49
N MET A 51 13.03 -7.91 8.73
CA MET A 51 14.35 -7.98 9.35
C MET A 51 15.42 -7.25 8.52
N GLY A 52 15.40 -7.40 7.18
CA GLY A 52 16.32 -6.71 6.28
C GLY A 52 16.20 -5.18 6.33
N ILE A 53 14.97 -4.64 6.38
CA ILE A 53 14.73 -3.19 6.48
C ILE A 53 15.14 -2.66 7.87
N PHE A 54 14.85 -3.39 8.94
CA PHE A 54 15.27 -2.98 10.28
C PHE A 54 16.80 -2.94 10.44
N GLN A 55 17.52 -3.90 9.85
CA GLN A 55 18.98 -3.90 9.86
C GLN A 55 19.57 -2.68 9.12
N THR A 56 18.99 -2.25 8.00
CA THR A 56 19.47 -1.07 7.27
C THR A 56 19.19 0.23 8.02
N MET A 57 18.02 0.35 8.65
CA MET A 57 17.68 1.50 9.51
C MET A 57 18.56 1.58 10.76
N MET A 58 18.87 0.46 11.42
CA MET A 58 19.77 0.45 12.59
C MET A 58 21.21 0.85 12.24
N LYS A 59 21.69 0.48 11.05
CA LYS A 59 23.01 0.89 10.54
C LYS A 59 23.08 2.37 10.17
N LYS A 60 21.94 3.00 9.86
CA LYS A 60 21.85 4.39 9.38
C LYS A 60 20.67 5.12 10.05
N LYS A 61 20.91 5.68 11.24
CA LYS A 61 19.88 6.30 12.08
C LYS A 61 19.21 7.54 11.46
N GLU A 62 19.89 8.21 10.53
CA GLU A 62 19.34 9.36 9.79
C GLU A 62 18.17 8.99 8.87
N LEU A 63 18.07 7.73 8.44
CA LEU A 63 16.96 7.26 7.60
C LEU A 63 15.67 7.00 8.39
N ILE A 64 15.75 6.86 9.71
CA ILE A 64 14.58 6.57 10.56
C ILE A 64 13.49 7.65 10.42
N PRO A 65 13.77 8.96 10.62
CA PRO A 65 12.75 9.99 10.46
C PRO A 65 12.23 10.08 9.01
N LEU A 66 13.09 9.91 8.01
CA LEU A 66 12.70 9.95 6.61
C LEU A 66 11.74 8.80 6.25
N ALA A 67 12.09 7.57 6.64
CA ALA A 67 11.25 6.40 6.44
C ALA A 67 9.93 6.50 7.22
N PHE A 68 9.97 7.09 8.42
CA PHE A 68 8.77 7.34 9.22
C PHE A 68 7.80 8.28 8.49
N PHE A 69 8.24 9.45 8.04
CA PHE A 69 7.35 10.37 7.33
C PHE A 69 6.81 9.78 6.03
N MET A 70 7.64 9.03 5.30
CA MET A 70 7.22 8.39 4.05
C MET A 70 6.16 7.31 4.28
N THR A 71 6.37 6.43 5.26
CA THR A 71 5.41 5.38 5.60
C THR A 71 4.13 5.95 6.20
N PHE A 72 4.25 6.98 7.05
CA PHE A 72 3.10 7.71 7.59
C PHE A 72 2.30 8.39 6.48
N ALA A 73 2.97 9.05 5.52
CA ALA A 73 2.31 9.67 4.37
C ALA A 73 1.63 8.63 3.47
N ALA A 74 2.30 7.52 3.16
CA ALA A 74 1.72 6.44 2.37
C ALA A 74 0.49 5.82 3.06
N ALA A 75 0.60 5.49 4.35
CA ALA A 75 -0.50 4.96 5.14
C ALA A 75 -1.65 5.98 5.28
N GLY A 76 -1.34 7.25 5.49
CA GLY A 76 -2.31 8.35 5.54
C GLY A 76 -3.06 8.52 4.21
N ALA A 77 -2.35 8.51 3.08
CA ALA A 77 -2.95 8.59 1.76
C ALA A 77 -3.84 7.37 1.46
N SER A 78 -3.35 6.16 1.75
CA SER A 78 -4.13 4.93 1.54
C SER A 78 -5.37 4.88 2.42
N SER A 79 -5.25 5.24 3.70
CA SER A 79 -6.41 5.28 4.61
C SER A 79 -7.43 6.34 4.19
N PHE A 80 -6.98 7.52 3.77
CA PHE A 80 -7.87 8.57 3.26
C PHE A 80 -8.57 8.16 1.95
N ALA A 81 -7.87 7.48 1.04
CA ALA A 81 -8.47 6.96 -0.19
C ALA A 81 -9.57 5.94 0.09
N ILE A 82 -9.35 5.01 1.03
CA ILE A 82 -10.38 4.03 1.41
C ILE A 82 -11.55 4.73 2.12
N TYR A 83 -11.26 5.70 2.99
CA TYR A 83 -12.28 6.48 3.68
C TYR A 83 -13.15 7.28 2.70
N SER A 84 -12.55 7.97 1.74
CA SER A 84 -13.27 8.81 0.77
C SER A 84 -14.19 7.99 -0.12
N LEU A 85 -13.77 6.79 -0.52
CA LEU A 85 -14.62 5.86 -1.30
C LEU A 85 -15.81 5.33 -0.49
N LYS A 86 -15.67 5.15 0.82
CA LYS A 86 -16.77 4.67 1.68
C LYS A 86 -17.86 5.72 1.93
N LYS A 87 -17.60 6.99 1.60
CA LYS A 87 -18.50 8.09 1.89
C LYS A 87 -19.72 8.06 0.98
N THR A 88 -20.90 8.31 1.54
CA THR A 88 -22.18 8.32 0.81
C THR A 88 -22.29 9.46 -0.21
N ASP A 89 -21.53 10.55 -0.03
CA ASP A 89 -21.45 11.68 -0.97
C ASP A 89 -20.82 11.33 -2.33
N VAL A 90 -20.04 10.26 -2.39
CA VAL A 90 -19.23 9.96 -3.57
C VAL A 90 -20.04 9.13 -4.56
N ILE A 91 -20.11 9.61 -5.80
CA ILE A 91 -20.78 8.91 -6.90
C ILE A 91 -19.93 7.69 -7.30
N LEU A 92 -20.13 6.57 -6.62
CA LEU A 92 -19.56 5.28 -7.02
C LEU A 92 -20.49 4.51 -7.98
N ASP A 93 -21.79 4.56 -7.73
CA ASP A 93 -22.81 3.95 -8.58
C ASP A 93 -23.85 4.99 -9.00
N ARG A 94 -23.62 5.59 -10.17
CA ARG A 94 -24.50 6.61 -10.73
C ARG A 94 -25.88 6.07 -11.14
N LYS A 95 -26.04 4.75 -11.28
CA LYS A 95 -27.33 4.14 -11.68
C LYS A 95 -28.27 3.94 -10.49
N ARG A 96 -27.74 3.62 -9.31
CA ARG A 96 -28.55 3.35 -8.10
C ARG A 96 -28.79 4.59 -7.26
N ASN A 97 -27.89 5.58 -7.31
CA ASN A 97 -28.02 6.82 -6.55
C ASN A 97 -27.52 8.03 -7.38
N PRO A 98 -28.38 8.63 -8.23
CA PRO A 98 -27.98 9.72 -9.11
C PRO A 98 -27.62 11.02 -8.36
N GLU A 99 -28.16 11.22 -7.15
CA GLU A 99 -28.02 12.46 -6.36
C GLU A 99 -27.57 12.16 -4.92
N PRO A 100 -26.31 11.72 -4.72
CA PRO A 100 -25.83 11.28 -3.41
C PRO A 100 -25.82 12.37 -2.34
N TRP A 101 -25.69 13.64 -2.73
CA TRP A 101 -25.75 14.78 -1.81
C TRP A 101 -27.12 14.98 -1.15
N GLU A 102 -28.20 14.38 -1.69
CA GLU A 102 -29.52 14.47 -1.06
C GLU A 102 -29.68 13.52 0.12
N ALA A 103 -29.01 12.37 0.07
CA ALA A 103 -29.11 11.28 1.04
C ALA A 103 -28.12 11.40 2.22
N VAL A 104 -27.40 12.52 2.30
CA VAL A 104 -26.42 12.80 3.37
C VAL A 104 -27.18 13.20 4.64
N ASP A 105 -26.78 12.64 5.78
CA ASP A 105 -27.34 13.01 7.08
C ASP A 105 -26.81 14.39 7.52
N PRO A 106 -27.69 15.40 7.71
CA PRO A 106 -27.27 16.73 8.14
C PRO A 106 -26.91 16.81 9.64
N SER A 107 -27.17 15.76 10.42
CA SER A 107 -26.85 15.70 11.85
C SER A 107 -25.42 15.22 12.13
N GLU A 108 -24.77 14.62 11.12
CA GLU A 108 -23.41 14.12 11.23
C GLU A 108 -22.37 15.08 10.63
N PRO A 109 -21.13 15.08 11.17
CA PRO A 109 -20.05 15.87 10.63
C PRO A 109 -19.55 15.34 9.28
N GLN A 110 -19.63 16.18 8.25
CA GLN A 110 -19.23 15.78 6.89
C GLN A 110 -17.73 15.85 6.63
N LYS A 111 -16.95 16.41 7.57
CA LYS A 111 -15.50 16.61 7.45
C LYS A 111 -14.77 15.70 8.43
N LEU A 112 -13.55 15.31 8.06
CA LEU A 112 -12.67 14.49 8.90
C LEU A 112 -12.38 15.10 10.28
N ILE A 113 -12.24 16.43 10.32
CA ILE A 113 -11.96 17.17 11.55
C ILE A 113 -12.91 18.35 11.57
N THR A 114 -13.63 18.51 12.68
CA THR A 114 -14.51 19.65 12.91
C THR A 114 -14.12 20.30 14.23
N ILE A 115 -14.02 21.63 14.23
CA ILE A 115 -13.73 22.41 15.44
C ILE A 115 -14.93 23.34 15.64
N ASN A 116 -15.63 23.19 16.76
CA ASN A 116 -16.78 24.02 17.17
C ASN A 116 -17.93 24.10 16.14
N GLN A 117 -18.11 23.07 15.29
CA GLN A 117 -19.19 23.04 14.31
C GLN A 117 -20.40 22.29 14.90
N GLN A 118 -21.57 22.93 14.85
CA GLN A 118 -22.84 22.33 15.25
C GLN A 118 -23.56 21.84 14.00
N TRP A 119 -23.86 20.55 13.94
CA TRP A 119 -24.55 19.92 12.81
C TRP A 119 -26.03 19.81 13.14
N LYS A 120 -26.83 20.66 12.49
CA LYS A 120 -28.29 20.71 12.67
C LYS A 120 -28.97 20.74 11.31
N PRO A 121 -30.06 20.00 11.13
CA PRO A 121 -30.85 20.05 9.91
C PRO A 121 -31.44 21.44 9.71
N ILE A 122 -31.36 21.95 8.50
CA ILE A 122 -31.95 23.23 8.12
C ILE A 122 -33.44 22.99 7.85
N GLU A 123 -34.30 23.56 8.69
CA GLU A 123 -35.75 23.33 8.63
C GLU A 123 -36.37 23.73 7.27
N GLU A 124 -35.89 24.84 6.69
CA GLU A 124 -36.39 25.31 5.40
C GLU A 124 -36.10 24.32 4.26
N LEU A 125 -34.91 23.72 4.24
CA LEU A 125 -34.58 22.67 3.27
C LEU A 125 -35.44 21.43 3.46
N GLN A 126 -35.75 21.08 4.71
CA GLN A 126 -36.64 19.94 5.02
C GLN A 126 -38.07 20.22 4.58
N LYS A 127 -38.58 21.44 4.78
CA LYS A 127 -39.92 21.85 4.31
C LYS A 127 -40.02 21.77 2.79
N VAL A 128 -39.02 22.29 2.06
CA VAL A 128 -38.99 22.23 0.58
C VAL A 128 -38.94 20.78 0.10
N ARG A 129 -38.07 19.94 0.69
CA ARG A 129 -38.00 18.51 0.33
C ARG A 129 -39.32 17.77 0.56
N ARG A 130 -40.05 18.10 1.62
CA ARG A 130 -41.37 17.52 1.92
C ARG A 130 -42.46 18.02 0.96
N ALA A 131 -42.32 19.22 0.41
CA ALA A 131 -43.27 19.77 -0.56
C ALA A 131 -43.04 19.28 -1.99
N THR A 132 -41.80 18.89 -2.32
CA THR A 132 -41.41 18.40 -3.65
C THR A 132 -41.57 16.89 -3.82
N LYS A 133 -41.59 16.10 -2.73
CA LYS A 133 -41.86 14.65 -2.74
C LYS A 133 -43.35 14.35 -2.73
#